data_AF-Q47BL2-F1
#
_entry.id   AF-Q47BL2-F1
#
_cell.length_a   1.000
_cell.length_b   1.000
_cell.length_c   1.000
_cell.angle_alpha   90.00
_cell.angle_beta   90.00
_cell.angle_gamma   90.00
#
_symmetry.space_group_name_H-M   'P 1'
#
loop_
_entity.id
_entity.type
_entity.pdbx_description
1 polymer ?
#
loop_
_entity_poly.entity_id
_entity_poly.type
_entity_poly.pdbx_seq_one_letter_code
_entity_poly.pdbx_strand_id
1 'polypeptide(L)'
;MTESDMQMKSNSREQGFALLEVMIAILIFSFGLLGLVGLQANMIKQSTDARYRAVASYLAQQKLGEMWANPANVLNLLENSVDVSASLPAGTRSVAQTALGQFTVTVRWQQPGQTQHVFTTTASIAGG
;
A
#
# COMPACT_ATOMS: atom_id res chain seq x y z
N MET A 1 -33.97 71.62 34.04
CA MET A 1 -32.82 71.56 34.96
C MET A 1 -32.87 70.15 35.55
N THR A 2 -32.17 69.12 35.09
CA THR A 2 -30.95 68.90 34.28
C THR A 2 -31.02 67.39 33.93
N GLU A 3 -30.91 67.00 32.67
CA GLU A 3 -29.69 66.34 32.15
C GLU A 3 -29.04 65.37 33.14
N SER A 4 -29.22 64.07 32.90
CA SER A 4 -28.23 63.07 33.27
C SER A 4 -28.10 62.10 32.10
N ASP A 5 -27.26 62.56 31.17
CA ASP A 5 -26.57 61.83 30.12
C ASP A 5 -26.16 60.41 30.52
N MET A 6 -26.50 59.49 29.63
CA MET A 6 -25.57 58.63 28.91
C MET A 6 -24.56 57.77 29.70
N GLN A 7 -24.66 56.46 29.49
CA GLN A 7 -23.49 55.69 29.03
C GLN A 7 -23.90 54.36 28.40
N MET A 8 -24.19 54.39 27.10
CA MET A 8 -24.06 53.19 26.27
C MET A 8 -22.58 53.04 25.92
N LYS A 9 -21.92 52.06 26.55
CA LYS A 9 -20.55 51.66 26.20
C LYS A 9 -20.53 51.18 24.74
N SER A 10 -19.99 52.01 23.85
CA SER A 10 -19.63 51.60 22.49
C SER A 10 -18.43 50.65 22.57
N ASN A 11 -18.68 49.36 22.36
CA ASN A 11 -17.64 48.34 22.28
C ASN A 11 -17.22 48.17 20.80
N SER A 12 -16.47 49.14 20.29
CA SER A 12 -16.14 49.22 18.85
C SER A 12 -14.63 49.17 18.62
N ARG A 13 -13.96 48.07 19.01
CA ARG A 13 -12.52 47.86 18.76
C ARG A 13 -12.10 46.52 18.17
N GLU A 14 -13.03 45.61 17.88
CA GLU A 14 -12.69 44.21 17.55
C GLU A 14 -12.83 43.84 16.05
N GLN A 15 -13.39 44.71 15.21
CA GLN A 15 -13.75 44.32 13.82
C GLN A 15 -12.56 44.18 12.85
N GLY A 16 -11.45 44.89 13.08
CA GLY A 16 -10.27 44.81 12.20
C GLY A 16 -9.39 43.59 12.44
N PHE A 17 -9.38 43.06 13.67
CA PHE A 17 -8.55 41.92 14.06
C PHE A 17 -9.20 40.58 13.66
N ALA A 18 -10.53 40.51 13.67
CA ALA A 18 -11.30 39.31 13.32
C ALA A 18 -11.04 38.81 11.88
N LEU A 19 -10.88 39.72 10.91
CA LEU A 19 -10.61 39.33 9.52
C LEU A 19 -9.21 38.72 9.37
N LEU A 20 -8.22 39.29 10.06
CA LEU A 20 -6.86 38.78 10.09
C LEU A 20 -6.78 37.42 10.80
N GLU A 21 -7.54 37.24 11.88
CA GLU A 21 -7.66 35.97 12.60
C GLU A 21 -8.22 34.85 11.71
N VAL A 22 -9.28 35.12 10.96
CA VAL A 22 -9.85 34.15 10.01
C VAL A 22 -8.89 33.85 8.86
N MET A 23 -8.17 34.85 8.33
CA MET A 23 -7.16 34.62 7.29
C MET A 23 -6.02 33.74 7.79
N ILE A 24 -5.53 33.97 9.00
CA ILE A 24 -4.50 33.12 9.62
C ILE A 24 -5.06 31.72 9.87
N ALA A 25 -6.29 31.59 10.37
CA ALA A 25 -6.92 30.29 10.59
C ALA A 25 -7.05 29.49 9.28
N ILE A 26 -7.52 30.11 8.20
CA ILE A 26 -7.62 29.47 6.87
C ILE A 26 -6.23 29.12 6.33
N LEU A 27 -5.23 29.98 6.53
CA LEU A 27 -3.85 29.73 6.10
C LEU A 27 -3.27 28.48 6.80
N ILE A 28 -3.35 28.43 8.12
CA ILE A 28 -2.88 27.29 8.93
C ILE A 28 -3.66 26.02 8.55
N PHE A 29 -4.99 26.11 8.42
CA PHE A 29 -5.84 25.00 8.02
C PHE A 29 -5.46 24.46 6.63
N SER A 30 -5.19 25.35 5.68
CA SER A 30 -4.79 24.98 4.31
C SER A 30 -3.47 24.20 4.31
N PHE A 31 -2.48 24.61 5.11
CA PHE A 31 -1.25 23.85 5.27
C PHE A 31 -1.49 22.47 5.91
N GLY A 32 -2.36 22.40 6.92
CA GLY A 32 -2.77 21.13 7.53
C GLY A 32 -3.38 20.17 6.52
N LEU A 33 -4.24 20.68 5.63
CA LEU A 33 -4.89 19.87 4.59
C LEU A 33 -3.89 19.35 3.55
N LEU A 34 -2.92 20.16 3.13
CA LEU A 34 -1.84 19.71 2.22
C LEU A 34 -1.01 18.59 2.85
N GLY A 35 -0.69 18.71 4.14
CA GLY A 35 -0.01 17.65 4.90
C GLY A 35 -0.81 16.35 4.90
N LEU A 36 -2.12 16.42 5.13
CA LEU A 36 -3.02 15.25 5.11
C LEU A 36 -3.08 14.60 3.72
N VAL A 37 -3.18 15.39 2.65
CA VAL A 37 -3.17 14.86 1.26
C VAL A 37 -1.86 14.15 0.96
N GLY A 38 -0.73 14.69 1.39
CA GLY A 38 0.58 14.03 1.24
C GLY A 38 0.65 12.68 1.97
N LEU A 39 0.15 12.61 3.20
CA LEU A 39 0.03 11.35 3.95
C LEU A 39 -0.91 10.37 3.25
N GLN A 40 -2.06 10.84 2.75
CA GLN A 40 -3.03 10.01 2.05
C GLN A 40 -2.44 9.41 0.77
N ALA A 41 -1.72 10.19 -0.03
CA ALA A 41 -1.04 9.71 -1.23
C ALA A 41 0.00 8.62 -0.90
N ASN A 42 0.77 8.79 0.18
CA ASN A 42 1.74 7.80 0.63
C ASN A 42 1.06 6.52 1.14
N MET A 43 -0.04 6.63 1.88
CA MET A 43 -0.81 5.48 2.34
C MET A 43 -1.38 4.66 1.17
N ILE A 44 -1.90 5.31 0.13
CA ILE A 44 -2.43 4.62 -1.05
C ILE A 44 -1.35 3.82 -1.78
N LYS A 45 -0.15 4.40 -1.93
CA LYS A 45 1.00 3.70 -2.52
C LYS A 45 1.38 2.47 -1.70
N GLN A 46 1.59 2.63 -0.40
CA GLN A 46 1.95 1.52 0.48
C GLN A 46 0.87 0.43 0.54
N SER A 47 -0.41 0.82 0.54
CA SER A 47 -1.54 -0.12 0.50
C SER A 47 -1.55 -0.95 -0.79
N THR A 48 -1.30 -0.29 -1.93
CA THR A 48 -1.17 -0.97 -3.23
C THR A 48 -0.01 -1.98 -3.22
N ASP A 49 1.16 -1.58 -2.70
CA ASP A 49 2.33 -2.45 -2.64
C ASP A 49 2.12 -3.64 -1.68
N ALA A 50 1.48 -3.40 -0.53
CA ALA A 50 1.08 -4.45 0.39
C ALA A 50 0.09 -5.44 -0.26
N ARG A 51 -0.88 -4.93 -1.03
CA ARG A 51 -1.82 -5.76 -1.79
C ARG A 51 -1.09 -6.65 -2.80
N TYR A 52 -0.16 -6.13 -3.58
CA TYR A 52 0.58 -6.94 -4.54
C TYR A 52 1.45 -8.02 -3.86
N ARG A 53 2.09 -7.69 -2.73
CA ARG A 53 2.80 -8.70 -1.92
C ARG A 53 1.87 -9.81 -1.43
N ALA A 54 0.67 -9.46 -0.99
CA ALA A 54 -0.33 -10.44 -0.55
C ALA A 54 -0.78 -11.35 -1.71
N VAL A 55 -1.04 -10.78 -2.89
CA VAL A 55 -1.39 -11.55 -4.10
C VAL A 55 -0.24 -12.47 -4.52
N ALA A 56 1.00 -12.00 -4.51
CA ALA A 56 2.17 -12.82 -4.83
C ALA A 56 2.34 -13.98 -3.85
N SER A 57 2.16 -13.73 -2.55
CA SER A 57 2.15 -14.77 -1.53
C SER A 57 1.04 -15.80 -1.76
N TYR A 58 -0.18 -15.33 -2.07
CA TYR A 58 -1.30 -16.21 -2.36
C TYR A 58 -1.03 -17.12 -3.57
N LEU A 59 -0.55 -16.57 -4.68
CA LEU A 59 -0.21 -17.36 -5.89
C LEU A 59 0.87 -18.40 -5.61
N ALA A 60 1.87 -18.04 -4.80
CA ALA A 60 2.94 -18.95 -4.45
C ALA A 60 2.45 -20.08 -3.52
N GLN A 61 1.61 -19.75 -2.53
CA GLN A 61 0.99 -20.71 -1.62
C GLN A 61 0.02 -21.64 -2.36
N GLN A 62 -0.77 -21.11 -3.30
CA GLN A 62 -1.65 -21.92 -4.14
C GLN A 62 -0.84 -22.94 -4.94
N LYS A 63 0.30 -22.53 -5.52
CA LYS A 63 1.18 -23.45 -6.26
C LYS A 63 1.83 -24.49 -5.35
N LEU A 64 2.30 -24.10 -4.17
CA LEU A 64 2.81 -25.05 -3.18
C LEU A 64 1.73 -26.06 -2.74
N GLY A 65 0.50 -25.61 -2.56
CA GLY A 65 -0.64 -26.48 -2.24
C GLY A 65 -0.90 -27.53 -3.34
N GLU A 66 -0.80 -27.13 -4.61
CA GLU A 66 -0.88 -28.06 -5.75
C GLU A 66 0.23 -29.13 -5.68
N MET A 67 1.46 -28.72 -5.34
CA MET A 67 2.60 -29.63 -5.21
C MET A 67 2.42 -30.62 -4.05
N TRP A 68 1.84 -30.18 -2.92
CA TRP A 68 1.51 -31.05 -1.80
C TRP A 68 0.33 -31.99 -2.07
N ALA A 69 -0.61 -31.58 -2.91
CA ALA A 69 -1.74 -32.43 -3.29
C ALA A 69 -1.32 -33.59 -4.19
N ASN A 70 -0.23 -33.44 -4.97
CA ASN A 70 0.26 -34.47 -5.87
C ASN A 70 1.81 -34.60 -5.81
N PRO A 71 2.36 -35.08 -4.68
CA PRO A 71 3.81 -35.14 -4.47
C PRO A 71 4.51 -36.08 -5.45
N ALA A 72 3.84 -37.14 -5.91
CA ALA A 72 4.39 -38.11 -6.87
C ALA A 72 4.64 -37.50 -8.26
N ASN A 73 3.98 -36.39 -8.60
CA ASN A 73 4.14 -35.71 -9.89
C ASN A 73 4.80 -34.33 -9.75
N VAL A 74 5.45 -34.05 -8.62
CA VAL A 74 5.99 -32.72 -8.31
C VAL A 74 7.02 -32.23 -9.34
N LEU A 75 7.75 -33.15 -9.97
CA LEU A 75 8.73 -32.82 -11.01
C LEU A 75 8.08 -32.29 -12.30
N ASN A 76 6.82 -32.65 -12.58
CA ASN A 76 6.05 -32.12 -13.71
C ASN A 76 5.49 -30.72 -13.43
N LEU A 77 5.51 -30.28 -12.18
CA LEU A 77 5.03 -28.96 -11.74
C LEU A 77 6.15 -27.91 -11.72
N LEU A 78 7.38 -28.29 -12.10
CA LEU A 78 8.50 -27.36 -12.28
C LEU A 78 8.22 -26.43 -13.45
N GLU A 79 8.46 -25.14 -13.23
CA GLU A 79 8.10 -24.07 -14.17
C GLU A 79 9.25 -23.07 -14.23
N ASN A 80 9.81 -22.83 -15.41
CA ASN A 80 10.87 -21.82 -15.58
C ASN A 80 10.31 -20.39 -15.48
N SER A 81 9.15 -20.15 -16.11
CA SER A 81 8.42 -18.88 -16.05
C SER A 81 7.01 -19.06 -16.58
N VAL A 82 6.02 -18.81 -15.74
CA VAL A 82 4.59 -18.72 -16.08
C VAL A 82 4.14 -17.28 -15.91
N ASP A 83 3.40 -16.77 -16.88
CA ASP A 83 2.83 -15.43 -16.82
C ASP A 83 1.71 -15.38 -15.77
N VAL A 84 1.81 -14.42 -14.85
CA VAL A 84 0.78 -14.10 -13.86
C VAL A 84 0.37 -12.62 -13.95
N SER A 85 0.63 -12.00 -15.10
CA SER A 85 0.36 -10.59 -15.39
C SER A 85 -1.10 -10.17 -15.17
N ALA A 86 -2.04 -11.11 -15.27
CA ALA A 86 -3.46 -10.91 -14.98
C ALA A 86 -3.75 -10.47 -13.53
N SER A 87 -2.83 -10.74 -12.60
CA SER A 87 -3.00 -10.49 -11.16
C SER A 87 -1.91 -9.59 -10.56
N LEU A 88 -0.73 -9.56 -11.19
CA LEU A 88 0.43 -8.79 -10.77
C LEU A 88 1.02 -8.03 -11.96
N PRO A 89 1.35 -6.73 -11.85
CA PRO A 89 1.90 -5.98 -12.98
C PRO A 89 3.25 -6.56 -13.42
N ALA A 90 3.37 -6.90 -14.71
CA ALA A 90 4.53 -7.60 -15.28
C ALA A 90 4.95 -8.84 -14.46
N GLY A 91 3.97 -9.56 -13.92
CA GLY A 91 4.19 -10.64 -12.97
C GLY A 91 4.57 -11.97 -13.62
N THR A 92 5.58 -12.65 -13.08
CA THR A 92 5.95 -14.02 -13.46
C THR A 92 6.09 -14.93 -12.24
N ARG A 93 5.75 -16.21 -12.39
CA ARG A 93 5.98 -17.26 -11.39
C ARG A 93 6.94 -18.31 -11.94
N SER A 94 7.85 -18.80 -11.11
CA SER A 94 8.68 -19.96 -11.40
C SER A 94 8.67 -20.94 -10.22
N VAL A 95 8.90 -22.21 -10.53
CA VAL A 95 9.00 -23.31 -9.58
C VAL A 95 10.25 -24.10 -9.91
N ALA A 96 11.18 -24.17 -8.97
CA ALA A 96 12.44 -24.89 -9.14
C ALA A 96 12.69 -25.81 -7.95
N GLN A 97 13.30 -26.96 -8.21
CA GLN A 97 13.85 -27.82 -7.16
C GLN A 97 15.24 -27.29 -6.78
N THR A 98 15.41 -26.85 -5.54
CA THR A 98 16.68 -26.27 -5.06
C THR A 98 17.57 -27.31 -4.38
N ALA A 99 16.95 -28.35 -3.82
CA ALA A 99 17.62 -29.52 -3.26
C ALA A 99 16.70 -30.75 -3.39
N LEU A 100 17.22 -31.95 -3.12
CA LEU A 100 16.39 -33.16 -3.10
C LEU A 100 15.23 -33.00 -2.12
N GLY A 101 14.01 -33.19 -2.61
CA GLY A 101 12.78 -32.94 -1.86
C GLY A 101 12.48 -31.49 -1.51
N GLN A 102 13.27 -30.48 -1.90
CA GLN A 102 13.00 -29.07 -1.62
C GLN A 102 12.64 -28.29 -2.88
N PHE A 103 11.45 -27.70 -2.88
CA PHE A 103 10.91 -26.93 -3.99
C PHE A 103 10.72 -25.47 -3.59
N THR A 104 11.14 -24.58 -4.47
CA THR A 104 11.07 -23.13 -4.29
C THR A 104 10.15 -22.54 -5.34
N VAL A 105 9.08 -21.88 -4.88
CA VAL A 105 8.21 -21.09 -5.73
C VAL A 105 8.65 -19.64 -5.62
N THR A 106 8.97 -19.03 -6.75
CA THR A 106 9.35 -17.61 -6.84
C THR A 106 8.33 -16.86 -7.68
N VAL A 107 7.80 -15.77 -7.14
CA VAL A 107 6.89 -14.85 -7.84
C VAL A 107 7.59 -13.50 -7.94
N ARG A 108 7.69 -12.98 -9.16
CA ARG A 108 8.27 -11.66 -9.46
C ARG A 108 7.19 -10.77 -10.02
N TRP A 109 7.23 -9.47 -9.70
CA TRP A 109 6.35 -8.47 -10.33
C TRP A 109 7.02 -7.10 -10.30
N GLN A 110 6.58 -6.20 -11.17
CA GLN A 110 7.14 -4.87 -11.28
C GLN A 110 6.05 -3.86 -11.69
N GLN A 111 5.84 -2.83 -10.88
CA GLN A 111 5.01 -1.69 -11.30
C GLN A 111 5.79 -0.82 -12.29
N PRO A 112 5.10 -0.16 -13.24
CA PRO A 112 5.76 0.77 -14.16
C PRO A 112 6.56 1.86 -13.42
N GLY A 113 7.85 1.97 -13.73
CA GLY A 113 8.74 2.95 -13.09
C GLY A 113 9.19 2.61 -11.66
N GLN A 114 8.89 1.41 -11.15
CA GLN A 114 9.44 0.90 -9.88
C GLN A 114 10.46 -0.21 -10.13
N THR A 115 11.22 -0.57 -9.09
CA THR A 115 12.12 -1.72 -9.11
C THR A 115 11.31 -3.03 -9.07
N GLN A 116 11.90 -4.12 -9.56
CA GLN A 116 11.25 -5.42 -9.50
C GLN A 116 11.17 -5.91 -8.06
N HIS A 117 10.00 -6.40 -7.68
CA HIS A 117 9.75 -7.09 -6.43
C HIS A 117 9.81 -8.61 -6.63
N VAL A 118 10.24 -9.30 -5.57
CA VAL A 118 10.38 -10.75 -5.56
C VAL A 118 9.78 -11.27 -4.25
N PHE A 119 8.94 -12.30 -4.37
CA PHE A 119 8.45 -13.09 -3.26
C PHE A 119 8.86 -14.55 -3.49
N THR A 120 9.42 -15.18 -2.47
CA THR A 120 9.88 -16.56 -2.55
C THR A 120 9.37 -17.34 -1.35
N THR A 121 8.91 -18.57 -1.61
CA THR A 121 8.52 -19.52 -0.58
C THR A 121 9.07 -20.90 -0.93
N THR A 122 9.48 -21.64 0.09
CA THR A 122 10.11 -22.95 -0.06
C THR A 122 9.31 -24.00 0.70
N ALA A 123 9.14 -25.17 0.11
CA ALA A 123 8.53 -26.31 0.78
C ALA A 123 9.40 -27.56 0.63
N SER A 124 9.39 -28.39 1.67
CA SER A 124 9.91 -29.75 1.59
C SER A 124 8.76 -30.70 1.24
N ILE A 125 8.96 -31.55 0.24
CA ILE A 125 7.97 -32.49 -0.28
C ILE A 125 8.66 -33.84 -0.42
N ALA A 126 8.22 -34.82 0.36
CA ALA A 126 8.71 -36.19 0.26
C ALA A 126 8.04 -36.87 -0.94
N GLY A 127 8.84 -37.37 -1.89
CA GLY A 127 8.35 -38.07 -3.09
C GLY A 127 8.87 -37.55 -4.43
N GLY A 128 9.79 -36.58 -4.43
CA GLY A 128 10.58 -36.17 -5.61
C GLY A 128 11.97 -36.79 -5.63
#